data_AF-A0A067TAE0-F1
#
_entry.id   AF-A0A067TAE0-F1
#
_cell.length_a   1.000
_cell.length_b   1.000
_cell.length_c   1.000
_cell.angle_alpha   90.00
_cell.angle_beta   90.00
_cell.angle_gamma   90.00
#
_symmetry.space_group_name_H-M   'P 1'
#
loop_
_entity.id
_entity.type
_entity.pdbx_description
1 polymer ?
#
loop_
_entity_poly.entity_id
_entity_poly.type
_entity_poly.pdbx_seq_one_letter_code
_entity_poly.pdbx_strand_id
1 'polypeptide(L)'
;MESTFIDRLPVKLHICIFNYLLAHSRDSYLESPSEEYEDQEAEAALWGRPPPTPSPRKLVRYWTGTDSRSPYLFPFNVAKVCTKWRDILSQFPVCWTRIVFDVATDPTPLLEAFSWSKDLEGLEVVVFTSAKHSKDTDKETKARENQRVAAIARAFRPHAHQCKSISFDVVYESSLPPPSIFFLREAPALEELTLECVIYDAFTGNLTSTPTIGEANASLATLG
;
A
#
# COMPACT_ATOMS: atom_id res chain seq x y z
N MET A 1 11.62 29.80 19.83
CA MET A 1 10.98 29.29 18.59
C MET A 1 9.70 30.10 18.44
N GLU A 2 9.66 31.02 17.48
CA GLU A 2 8.54 31.96 17.34
C GLU A 2 7.31 31.21 16.83
N SER A 3 6.20 31.31 17.57
CA SER A 3 4.90 30.79 17.17
C SER A 3 4.47 31.52 15.91
N THR A 4 4.29 30.79 14.82
CA THR A 4 3.81 31.36 13.56
C THR A 4 2.34 31.77 13.72
N PHE A 5 1.90 32.77 12.94
CA PHE A 5 0.49 33.22 12.96
C PHE A 5 -0.50 32.07 12.73
N ILE A 6 -0.10 31.08 11.92
CA ILE A 6 -0.89 29.89 11.61
C ILE A 6 -1.19 29.06 12.87
N ASP A 7 -0.25 28.94 13.81
CA ASP A 7 -0.42 28.12 15.01
C ASP A 7 -1.51 28.66 15.95
N ARG A 8 -1.87 29.94 15.81
CA ARG A 8 -2.86 30.63 16.64
C ARG A 8 -4.27 30.60 16.05
N LEU A 9 -4.43 30.09 14.82
CA LEU A 9 -5.75 30.00 14.21
C LEU A 9 -6.64 29.03 15.02
N PRO A 10 -7.95 29.34 15.14
CA PRO A 10 -8.93 28.39 15.66
C PRO A 10 -8.92 27.08 14.88
N VAL A 11 -9.15 25.95 15.57
CA VAL A 11 -9.19 24.61 14.97
C VAL A 11 -10.13 24.54 13.76
N LYS A 12 -11.26 25.24 13.80
CA LYS A 12 -12.21 25.31 12.68
C LYS A 12 -11.58 25.85 11.39
N LEU A 13 -10.68 26.83 11.47
CA LEU A 13 -10.01 27.36 10.28
C LEU A 13 -8.98 26.37 9.72
N HIS A 14 -8.25 25.65 10.57
CA HIS A 14 -7.39 24.56 10.12
C HIS A 14 -8.19 23.48 9.37
N ILE A 15 -9.36 23.11 9.89
CA ILE A 15 -10.26 22.14 9.23
C ILE A 15 -10.72 22.66 7.85
N CYS A 16 -11.08 23.94 7.73
CA CYS A 16 -11.44 24.54 6.43
C CYS A 16 -10.27 24.45 5.43
N ILE A 17 -9.05 24.75 5.87
CA ILE A 17 -7.85 24.62 5.03
C ILE A 17 -7.66 23.17 4.60
N PHE A 18 -7.78 22.21 5.51
CA PHE A 18 -7.58 20.79 5.19
C PHE A 18 -8.66 20.26 4.26
N ASN A 19 -9.92 20.68 4.40
CA ASN A 19 -10.98 20.31 3.47
C ASN A 19 -10.72 20.88 2.07
N TYR A 20 -10.22 22.11 1.98
CA TYR A 20 -9.83 22.70 0.70
C TYR A 20 -8.70 21.92 0.05
N LEU A 21 -7.65 21.58 0.81
CA LEU A 21 -6.53 20.76 0.32
C LEU A 21 -6.97 19.36 -0.09
N LEU A 22 -7.83 18.72 0.71
CA LEU A 22 -8.41 17.41 0.40
C LEU A 22 -9.18 17.45 -0.93
N ALA A 23 -10.01 18.47 -1.13
CA ALA A 23 -10.77 18.65 -2.37
C ALA A 23 -9.86 18.89 -3.59
N HIS A 24 -8.71 19.54 -3.43
CA HIS A 24 -7.74 19.74 -4.51
C HIS A 24 -6.88 18.51 -4.79
N SER A 25 -6.64 17.69 -3.77
CA SER A 25 -5.87 16.45 -3.88
C SER A 25 -6.65 15.29 -4.49
N ARG A 26 -7.95 15.47 -4.75
CA ARG A 26 -8.82 14.44 -5.29
C ARG A 26 -9.54 14.94 -6.53
N ASP A 27 -9.59 14.07 -7.52
CA ASP A 27 -10.49 14.21 -8.62
C ASP A 27 -11.66 13.27 -8.42
N SER A 28 -12.74 13.53 -9.12
CA SER A 28 -13.89 12.64 -9.09
C SER A 28 -14.50 12.50 -10.45
N TYR A 29 -14.79 11.26 -10.83
CA TYR A 29 -15.58 10.95 -12.00
C TYR A 29 -16.75 10.05 -11.61
N LEU A 30 -17.81 10.12 -12.39
CA LEU A 30 -18.87 9.12 -12.31
C LEU A 30 -18.38 7.89 -13.05
N GLU A 31 -18.41 6.74 -12.39
CA GLU A 31 -18.12 5.46 -13.04
C GLU A 31 -18.93 5.36 -14.34
N SER A 32 -18.25 4.94 -15.41
CA SER A 32 -18.92 4.59 -16.65
C SER A 32 -19.92 3.47 -16.38
N PRO A 33 -21.01 3.39 -17.15
CA PRO A 33 -21.88 2.22 -17.11
C PRO A 33 -21.05 0.93 -17.26
N SER A 34 -21.45 -0.13 -16.58
CA SER A 34 -20.82 -1.43 -16.77
C SER A 34 -21.02 -1.91 -18.20
N GLU A 35 -20.05 -2.64 -18.77
CA GLU A 35 -20.18 -3.26 -20.10
C GLU A 35 -21.49 -4.06 -20.23
N GLU A 36 -21.89 -4.74 -19.15
CA GLU A 36 -23.15 -5.48 -19.07
C GLU A 36 -24.40 -4.58 -19.26
N TYR A 37 -24.36 -3.34 -18.78
CA TYR A 37 -25.46 -2.40 -19.02
C TYR A 37 -25.47 -1.92 -20.47
N GLU A 38 -24.29 -1.64 -21.04
CA GLU A 38 -24.15 -1.24 -22.44
C GLU A 38 -24.66 -2.33 -23.39
N ASP A 39 -24.35 -3.60 -23.09
CA ASP A 39 -24.86 -4.77 -23.83
C ASP A 39 -26.39 -4.90 -23.71
N GLN A 40 -26.94 -4.75 -22.51
CA GLN A 40 -28.40 -4.81 -22.29
C GLN A 40 -29.13 -3.63 -22.97
N GLU A 41 -28.55 -2.44 -22.98
CA GLU A 41 -29.09 -1.27 -23.67
C GLU A 41 -29.06 -1.46 -25.20
N ALA A 42 -27.95 -1.98 -25.74
CA ALA A 42 -27.82 -2.30 -27.16
C ALA A 42 -28.82 -3.39 -27.59
N GLU A 43 -29.00 -4.43 -26.78
CA GLU A 43 -30.00 -5.48 -27.02
C GLU A 43 -31.43 -4.91 -26.96
N ALA A 44 -31.74 -4.08 -25.96
CA ALA A 44 -33.05 -3.44 -25.85
C ALA A 44 -33.37 -2.59 -27.09
N ALA A 45 -32.40 -1.84 -27.61
CA ALA A 45 -32.54 -1.07 -28.83
C ALA A 45 -32.79 -1.97 -30.06
N LEU A 46 -32.08 -3.09 -30.18
CA LEU A 46 -32.25 -4.04 -31.29
C LEU A 46 -33.65 -4.64 -31.34
N TRP A 47 -34.25 -4.92 -30.19
CA TRP A 47 -35.57 -5.53 -30.08
C TRP A 47 -36.72 -4.54 -29.85
N GLY A 48 -36.45 -3.22 -29.91
CA GLY A 48 -37.46 -2.18 -29.67
C GLY A 48 -38.04 -2.19 -28.24
N ARG A 49 -37.28 -2.67 -27.27
CA ARG A 49 -37.64 -2.65 -25.85
C ARG A 49 -37.21 -1.31 -25.23
N PRO A 50 -37.91 -0.84 -24.18
CA PRO A 50 -37.41 0.28 -23.40
C PRO A 50 -36.06 -0.08 -22.76
N PRO A 51 -35.10 0.86 -22.69
CA PRO A 51 -33.80 0.61 -22.11
C PRO A 51 -33.93 0.21 -20.64
N PRO A 52 -33.04 -0.66 -20.14
CA PRO A 52 -32.99 -1.01 -18.72
C PRO A 52 -32.77 0.26 -17.89
N THR A 53 -33.27 0.26 -16.65
CA THR A 53 -33.06 1.40 -15.75
C THR A 53 -31.59 1.44 -15.36
N PRO A 54 -30.85 2.54 -15.63
CA PRO A 54 -29.45 2.60 -15.26
C PRO A 54 -29.30 2.50 -13.75
N SER A 55 -28.35 1.67 -13.32
CA SER A 55 -27.94 1.63 -11.92
C SER A 55 -27.41 3.01 -11.49
N PRO A 56 -27.59 3.42 -10.22
CA PRO A 56 -27.02 4.65 -9.74
C PRO A 56 -25.51 4.65 -9.96
N ARG A 57 -25.01 5.60 -10.77
CA ARG A 57 -23.57 5.71 -11.03
C ARG A 57 -22.84 6.03 -9.74
N LYS A 58 -21.83 5.23 -9.42
CA LYS A 58 -20.99 5.44 -8.25
C LYS A 58 -20.05 6.60 -8.53
N LEU A 59 -19.99 7.56 -7.61
CA LEU A 59 -18.97 8.61 -7.66
C LEU A 59 -17.65 8.00 -7.17
N VAL A 60 -16.71 7.82 -8.08
CA VAL A 60 -15.37 7.35 -7.75
C VAL A 60 -14.46 8.54 -7.54
N ARG A 61 -13.73 8.51 -6.43
CA ARG A 61 -12.70 9.51 -6.12
C ARG A 61 -11.34 8.86 -6.28
N TYR A 62 -10.47 9.50 -7.04
CA TYR A 62 -9.07 9.13 -7.15
C TYR A 62 -8.19 10.30 -6.75
N TRP A 63 -6.96 10.01 -6.38
CA TRP A 63 -6.00 11.03 -5.99
C TRP A 63 -5.41 11.70 -7.23
N THR A 64 -5.38 13.03 -7.26
CA THR A 64 -4.76 13.81 -8.33
C THR A 64 -3.24 13.76 -8.20
N GLY A 65 -2.54 13.50 -9.31
CA GLY A 65 -1.07 13.54 -9.36
C GLY A 65 -0.49 12.48 -10.28
N THR A 66 0.59 12.83 -10.99
CA THR A 66 1.33 11.91 -11.87
C THR A 66 2.10 10.83 -11.10
N ASP A 67 2.35 11.03 -9.81
CA ASP A 67 2.99 10.04 -8.94
C ASP A 67 2.16 9.82 -7.67
N SER A 68 1.25 8.85 -7.75
CA SER A 68 0.39 8.38 -6.64
C SER A 68 1.17 7.91 -5.42
N ARG A 69 2.47 7.64 -5.58
CA ARG A 69 3.39 7.15 -4.56
C ARG A 69 4.12 8.28 -3.83
N SER A 70 3.88 9.55 -4.17
CA SER A 70 4.61 10.64 -3.53
C SER A 70 4.17 10.87 -2.07
N PRO A 71 5.06 10.70 -1.07
CA PRO A 71 4.76 10.97 0.34
C PRO A 71 4.71 12.48 0.66
N TYR A 72 4.80 13.31 -0.38
CA TYR A 72 4.66 14.76 -0.33
C TYR A 72 3.25 15.23 -0.70
N LEU A 73 2.36 14.29 -1.02
CA LEU A 73 0.94 14.58 -1.23
C LEU A 73 0.19 14.72 0.08
N PHE A 74 -0.97 15.36 0.01
CA PHE A 74 -1.93 15.37 1.11
C PHE A 74 -2.37 13.94 1.44
N PRO A 75 -2.52 13.55 2.72
CA PRO A 75 -2.38 14.36 3.94
C PRO A 75 -0.96 14.41 4.53
N PHE A 76 0.01 13.66 3.97
CA PHE A 76 1.32 13.42 4.60
C PHE A 76 2.18 14.67 4.75
N ASN A 77 2.22 15.51 3.71
CA ASN A 77 2.95 16.77 3.75
C ASN A 77 2.47 17.68 4.88
N VAL A 78 1.16 17.77 5.08
CA VAL A 78 0.51 18.55 6.14
C VAL A 78 0.75 17.93 7.52
N ALA A 79 0.61 16.60 7.64
CA ALA A 79 0.83 15.88 8.89
C ALA A 79 2.29 15.97 9.39
N LYS A 80 3.26 16.17 8.50
CA LYS A 80 4.69 16.33 8.85
C LYS A 80 5.06 17.76 9.28
N VAL A 81 4.19 18.76 9.11
CA VAL A 81 4.50 20.16 9.45
C VAL A 81 4.66 20.36 10.96
N CYS A 82 3.64 19.99 11.73
CA CYS A 82 3.66 20.10 13.19
C CYS A 82 2.67 19.11 13.83
N THR A 83 2.88 18.83 15.12
CA THR A 83 2.03 17.90 15.88
C THR A 83 0.57 18.33 15.89
N LYS A 84 0.30 19.64 16.07
CA LYS A 84 -1.07 20.18 16.04
C LYS A 84 -1.82 19.83 14.75
N TRP A 85 -1.17 19.95 13.59
CA TRP A 85 -1.80 19.64 12.30
C TRP A 85 -2.05 18.15 12.13
N ARG A 86 -1.09 17.32 12.55
CA ARG A 86 -1.23 15.87 12.59
C ARG A 86 -2.38 15.42 13.49
N ASP A 87 -2.49 16.00 14.68
CA ASP A 87 -3.52 15.65 15.68
C ASP A 87 -4.92 16.10 15.24
N ILE A 88 -5.01 17.17 14.45
CA ILE A 88 -6.27 17.55 13.80
C ILE A 88 -6.59 16.55 12.69
N LEU A 89 -5.64 16.27 11.78
CA LEU A 89 -5.85 15.35 10.65
C LEU A 89 -6.19 13.91 11.08
N SER A 90 -5.62 13.42 12.19
CA SER A 90 -5.90 12.08 12.71
C SER A 90 -7.37 11.86 13.08
N GLN A 91 -8.12 12.95 13.31
CA GLN A 91 -9.55 12.91 13.60
C GLN A 91 -10.42 12.77 12.34
N PHE A 92 -9.85 12.90 11.14
CA PHE A 92 -10.55 12.86 9.85
C PHE A 92 -10.14 11.65 9.01
N PRO A 93 -10.79 10.49 9.20
CA PRO A 93 -10.49 9.27 8.45
C PRO A 93 -10.51 9.47 6.94
N VAL A 94 -11.41 10.32 6.45
CA VAL A 94 -11.56 10.63 5.03
C VAL A 94 -10.29 11.17 4.37
N CYS A 95 -9.34 11.69 5.14
CA CYS A 95 -8.03 12.12 4.65
C CYS A 95 -7.07 10.93 4.43
N TRP A 96 -7.29 9.81 5.10
CA TRP A 96 -6.39 8.65 5.20
C TRP A 96 -6.91 7.44 4.41
N THR A 97 -7.50 7.65 3.24
CA THR A 97 -7.93 6.54 2.35
C THR A 97 -6.78 5.94 1.55
N ARG A 98 -5.62 6.61 1.56
CA ARG A 98 -4.37 6.11 1.00
C ARG A 98 -3.25 6.35 1.99
N ILE A 99 -2.45 5.31 2.25
CA ILE A 99 -1.30 5.34 3.15
C ILE A 99 -0.04 5.03 2.37
N VAL A 100 0.90 5.98 2.35
CA VAL A 100 2.12 5.89 1.55
C VAL A 100 3.36 5.97 2.44
N PHE A 101 4.26 5.00 2.29
CA PHE A 101 5.55 4.97 2.96
C PHE A 101 6.69 4.91 1.95
N ASP A 102 7.63 5.84 2.08
CA ASP A 102 8.95 5.72 1.47
C ASP A 102 9.91 5.13 2.52
N VAL A 103 10.37 3.90 2.26
CA VAL A 103 11.25 3.14 3.15
C VAL A 103 12.64 3.77 3.25
N ALA A 104 13.03 4.67 2.34
CA ALA A 104 14.24 5.47 2.48
C ALA A 104 14.14 6.46 3.66
N THR A 105 12.92 6.83 4.07
CA THR A 105 12.63 7.69 5.22
C THR A 105 12.19 6.87 6.44
N ASP A 106 12.33 7.41 7.65
CA ASP A 106 11.80 6.76 8.86
C ASP A 106 10.25 6.75 8.83
N PRO A 107 9.59 5.57 8.85
CA PRO A 107 8.14 5.47 8.81
C PRO A 107 7.48 5.79 10.16
N THR A 108 8.24 5.77 11.27
CA THR A 108 7.72 5.86 12.65
C THR A 108 6.70 6.98 12.87
N PRO A 109 6.90 8.22 12.37
CA PRO A 109 5.97 9.33 12.61
C PRO A 109 4.56 9.15 12.02
N LEU A 110 4.40 8.19 11.11
CA LEU A 110 3.17 7.96 10.34
C LEU A 110 2.64 6.53 10.46
N LEU A 111 3.25 5.65 11.27
CA LEU A 111 2.73 4.30 11.49
C LEU A 111 1.29 4.32 12.06
N GLU A 112 0.97 5.34 12.86
CA GLU A 112 -0.38 5.53 13.41
C GLU A 112 -1.42 5.90 12.36
N ALA A 113 -1.03 6.24 11.12
CA ALA A 113 -1.94 6.55 10.04
C ALA A 113 -2.92 5.41 9.73
N PHE A 114 -2.50 4.15 9.94
CA PHE A 114 -3.39 3.00 9.82
C PHE A 114 -4.55 3.05 10.82
N SER A 115 -4.32 3.56 12.04
CA SER A 115 -5.39 3.74 13.02
C SER A 115 -6.30 4.94 12.70
N TRP A 116 -5.77 5.95 12.01
CA TRP A 116 -6.52 7.17 11.67
C TRP A 116 -7.53 6.92 10.54
N SER A 117 -7.36 5.90 9.71
CA SER A 117 -8.37 5.47 8.73
C SER A 117 -9.60 4.83 9.37
N LYS A 118 -9.54 4.46 10.66
CA LYS A 118 -10.62 3.81 11.43
C LYS A 118 -11.16 2.57 10.72
N ASP A 119 -12.44 2.54 10.40
CA ASP A 119 -13.14 1.42 9.74
C ASP A 119 -13.49 1.75 8.27
N LEU A 120 -12.72 2.64 7.64
CA LEU A 120 -12.92 2.94 6.22
C LEU A 120 -12.53 1.75 5.36
N GLU A 121 -13.49 1.27 4.58
CA GLU A 121 -13.25 0.34 3.50
C GLU A 121 -12.58 1.05 2.32
N GLY A 122 -11.81 0.31 1.53
CA GLY A 122 -11.17 0.85 0.35
C GLY A 122 -9.78 1.45 0.61
N LEU A 123 -9.11 1.06 1.70
CA LEU A 123 -7.81 1.59 2.05
C LEU A 123 -6.75 1.17 1.02
N GLU A 124 -6.04 2.14 0.45
CA GLU A 124 -4.90 1.90 -0.44
C GLU A 124 -3.59 2.01 0.33
N VAL A 125 -2.72 1.00 0.25
CA VAL A 125 -1.42 1.00 0.94
C VAL A 125 -0.31 0.87 -0.08
N VAL A 126 0.61 1.83 -0.07
CA VAL A 126 1.77 1.86 -0.96
C VAL A 126 3.04 1.97 -0.13
N VAL A 127 3.93 1.01 -0.26
CA VAL A 127 5.24 1.00 0.37
C VAL A 127 6.27 0.92 -0.73
N PHE A 128 7.14 1.91 -0.84
CA PHE A 128 8.16 1.95 -1.87
C PHE A 128 9.48 2.46 -1.32
N THR A 129 10.56 2.44 -2.11
CA THR A 129 11.85 3.02 -1.73
C THR A 129 12.34 4.01 -2.77
N SER A 130 12.66 5.24 -2.33
CA SER A 130 13.30 6.26 -3.19
C SER A 130 14.82 6.19 -3.17
N ALA A 131 15.41 5.32 -2.34
CA ALA A 131 16.85 5.21 -2.19
C ALA A 131 17.50 4.75 -3.49
N LYS A 132 18.52 5.50 -3.95
CA LYS A 132 19.31 5.07 -5.11
C LYS A 132 20.18 3.88 -4.71
N HIS A 133 19.96 2.75 -5.36
CA HIS A 133 20.82 1.57 -5.18
C HIS A 133 22.23 1.90 -5.67
N SER A 134 23.21 1.85 -4.77
CA SER A 134 24.63 1.80 -5.15
C SER A 134 25.09 0.35 -5.09
N LYS A 135 25.87 -0.11 -6.07
CA LYS A 135 26.33 -1.51 -6.16
C LYS A 135 27.27 -1.92 -5.01
N ASP A 136 27.82 -0.96 -4.28
CA ASP A 136 28.94 -1.17 -3.35
C ASP A 136 28.59 -1.04 -1.86
N THR A 137 27.31 -1.03 -1.52
CA THR A 137 26.89 -0.90 -0.12
C THR A 137 25.86 -1.98 0.23
N ASP A 138 25.58 -2.13 1.52
CA ASP A 138 24.21 -2.37 1.98
C ASP A 138 23.85 -3.66 2.70
N LYS A 139 24.75 -4.26 3.47
CA LYS A 139 24.27 -4.99 4.66
C LYS A 139 23.47 -4.06 5.59
N GLU A 140 23.91 -2.80 5.74
CA GLU A 140 23.24 -1.83 6.60
C GLU A 140 21.94 -1.30 6.00
N THR A 141 21.90 -0.86 4.73
CA THR A 141 20.62 -0.41 4.15
C THR A 141 19.64 -1.56 3.96
N LYS A 142 20.10 -2.78 3.64
CA LYS A 142 19.24 -3.97 3.70
C LYS A 142 18.63 -4.13 5.10
N ALA A 143 19.46 -4.12 6.15
CA ALA A 143 18.96 -4.25 7.52
C ALA A 143 17.96 -3.13 7.87
N ARG A 144 18.22 -1.91 7.41
CA ARG A 144 17.34 -0.75 7.62
C ARG A 144 16.02 -0.87 6.85
N GLU A 145 16.06 -1.30 5.59
CA GLU A 145 14.87 -1.58 4.78
C GLU A 145 14.03 -2.67 5.46
N ASN A 146 14.64 -3.82 5.76
CA ASN A 146 14.00 -4.93 6.48
C ASN A 146 13.33 -4.45 7.77
N GLN A 147 14.04 -3.66 8.58
CA GLN A 147 13.52 -3.14 9.84
C GLN A 147 12.30 -2.24 9.63
N ARG A 148 12.36 -1.34 8.65
CA ARG A 148 11.29 -0.37 8.36
C ARG A 148 10.08 -1.03 7.74
N VAL A 149 10.27 -1.93 6.77
CA VAL A 149 9.17 -2.72 6.19
C VAL A 149 8.52 -3.60 7.25
N ALA A 150 9.31 -4.23 8.13
CA ALA A 150 8.76 -5.00 9.24
C ALA A 150 7.94 -4.14 10.22
N ALA A 151 8.35 -2.89 10.46
CA ALA A 151 7.59 -1.96 11.28
C ALA A 151 6.26 -1.57 10.62
N ILE A 152 6.28 -1.27 9.31
CA ILE A 152 5.08 -0.96 8.52
C ILE A 152 4.14 -2.16 8.49
N ALA A 153 4.64 -3.36 8.17
CA ALA A 153 3.88 -4.60 8.14
C ALA A 153 3.21 -4.90 9.49
N ARG A 154 3.91 -4.66 10.60
CA ARG A 154 3.34 -4.85 11.96
C ARG A 154 2.20 -3.87 12.24
N ALA A 155 2.36 -2.61 11.87
CA ALA A 155 1.33 -1.57 12.06
C ALA A 155 0.14 -1.78 11.12
N PHE A 156 0.39 -2.26 9.90
CA PHE A 156 -0.61 -2.57 8.88
C PHE A 156 -1.48 -3.77 9.26
N ARG A 157 -0.89 -4.80 9.90
CA ARG A 157 -1.52 -6.10 10.17
C ARG A 157 -2.98 -6.05 10.68
N PRO A 158 -3.37 -5.19 11.63
CA PRO A 158 -4.75 -5.14 12.12
C PRO A 158 -5.75 -4.61 11.08
N HIS A 159 -5.27 -3.88 10.07
CA HIS A 159 -6.07 -3.12 9.11
C HIS A 159 -6.14 -3.79 7.73
N ALA A 160 -5.43 -4.90 7.52
CA ALA A 160 -5.33 -5.57 6.21
C ALA A 160 -6.69 -5.91 5.58
N HIS A 161 -7.70 -6.23 6.40
CA HIS A 161 -9.06 -6.57 5.95
C HIS A 161 -9.82 -5.40 5.32
N GLN A 162 -9.41 -4.16 5.56
CA GLN A 162 -10.05 -2.94 5.06
C GLN A 162 -9.46 -2.49 3.71
N CYS A 163 -8.36 -3.13 3.29
CA CYS A 163 -7.59 -2.68 2.16
C CYS A 163 -8.18 -3.15 0.83
N LYS A 164 -8.15 -2.24 -0.13
CA LYS A 164 -8.52 -2.49 -1.52
C LYS A 164 -7.33 -2.77 -2.40
N SER A 165 -6.25 -2.02 -2.22
CA SER A 165 -5.01 -2.20 -2.97
C SER A 165 -3.82 -2.13 -2.02
N ILE A 166 -2.89 -3.06 -2.18
CA ILE A 166 -1.66 -3.15 -1.40
C ILE A 166 -0.49 -3.30 -2.37
N SER A 167 0.47 -2.39 -2.29
CA SER A 167 1.68 -2.42 -3.11
C SER A 167 2.93 -2.29 -2.24
N PHE A 168 3.86 -3.23 -2.39
CA PHE A 168 5.22 -3.16 -1.86
C PHE A 168 6.21 -3.20 -3.02
N ASP A 169 6.98 -2.13 -3.19
CA ASP A 169 8.02 -1.95 -4.20
C ASP A 169 9.35 -1.68 -3.47
N VAL A 170 10.07 -2.74 -3.11
CA VAL A 170 11.24 -2.69 -2.21
C VAL A 170 12.53 -3.08 -2.93
N VAL A 171 13.69 -2.79 -2.32
CA VAL A 171 14.96 -3.19 -2.92
C VAL A 171 15.16 -4.70 -2.84
N TYR A 172 15.01 -5.28 -1.65
CA TYR A 172 15.41 -6.66 -1.37
C TYR A 172 14.19 -7.57 -1.19
N GLU A 173 14.25 -8.77 -1.76
CA GLU A 173 13.24 -9.81 -1.58
C GLU A 173 13.02 -10.13 -0.10
N SER A 174 14.10 -10.23 0.69
CA SER A 174 14.00 -10.46 2.13
C SER A 174 13.38 -9.30 2.94
N SER A 175 13.17 -8.13 2.33
CA SER A 175 12.38 -7.04 2.92
C SER A 175 10.88 -7.26 2.75
N LEU A 176 10.46 -8.04 1.75
CA LEU A 176 9.04 -8.23 1.46
C LEU A 176 8.34 -8.87 2.67
N PRO A 177 7.17 -8.37 3.04
CA PRO A 177 6.39 -8.99 4.10
C PRO A 177 5.97 -10.41 3.72
N PRO A 178 5.91 -11.35 4.69
CA PRO A 178 5.48 -12.71 4.40
C PRO A 178 4.00 -12.70 3.99
N PRO A 179 3.59 -13.49 2.97
CA PRO A 179 2.22 -13.49 2.45
C PRO A 179 1.14 -13.66 3.52
N SER A 180 1.47 -14.39 4.59
CA SER A 180 0.62 -14.59 5.75
C SER A 180 0.01 -13.31 6.33
N ILE A 181 0.66 -12.14 6.23
CA ILE A 181 0.11 -10.89 6.78
C ILE A 181 -1.10 -10.36 6.01
N PHE A 182 -1.22 -10.71 4.72
CA PHE A 182 -2.30 -10.26 3.85
C PHE A 182 -3.53 -11.15 3.97
N PHE A 183 -3.33 -12.43 4.30
CA PHE A 183 -4.38 -13.45 4.34
C PHE A 183 -4.74 -13.90 5.77
N LEU A 184 -4.47 -13.07 6.80
CA LEU A 184 -4.79 -13.41 8.19
C LEU A 184 -6.28 -13.53 8.48
N ARG A 185 -7.08 -12.80 7.70
CA ARG A 185 -8.54 -12.80 7.71
C ARG A 185 -8.99 -12.80 6.26
N GLU A 186 -10.24 -13.19 6.03
CA GLU A 186 -10.90 -12.87 4.78
C GLU A 186 -10.75 -11.36 4.55
N ALA A 187 -10.10 -10.99 3.44
CA ALA A 187 -9.90 -9.62 3.01
C ALA A 187 -10.83 -9.40 1.80
N PRO A 188 -12.17 -9.34 2.01
CA PRO A 188 -13.14 -9.32 0.92
C PRO A 188 -13.04 -8.06 0.06
N ALA A 189 -12.46 -6.99 0.59
CA ALA A 189 -12.27 -5.74 -0.12
C ALA A 189 -11.01 -5.71 -0.99
N LEU A 190 -10.08 -6.67 -0.84
CA LEU A 190 -8.79 -6.65 -1.52
C LEU A 190 -8.95 -7.02 -2.99
N GLU A 191 -8.72 -6.05 -3.86
CA GLU A 191 -8.78 -6.19 -5.32
C GLU A 191 -7.39 -6.36 -5.93
N GLU A 192 -6.35 -5.77 -5.31
CA GLU A 192 -5.00 -5.74 -5.85
C GLU A 192 -3.94 -5.97 -4.77
N LEU A 193 -3.02 -6.90 -5.03
CA LEU A 193 -1.83 -7.15 -4.20
C LEU A 193 -0.61 -7.25 -5.12
N THR A 194 0.31 -6.30 -4.96
CA THR A 194 1.53 -6.20 -5.76
C THR A 194 2.74 -6.25 -4.83
N LEU A 195 3.60 -7.25 -5.02
CA LEU A 195 4.84 -7.45 -4.27
C LEU A 195 6.00 -7.49 -5.28
N GLU A 196 6.73 -6.40 -5.37
CA GLU A 196 7.84 -6.22 -6.30
C GLU A 196 9.15 -6.01 -5.53
N CYS A 197 10.22 -6.60 -6.03
CA CYS A 197 11.56 -6.35 -5.55
C CYS A 197 12.59 -6.36 -6.68
N VAL A 198 13.72 -5.68 -6.44
CA VAL A 198 14.80 -5.57 -7.43
C VAL A 198 15.84 -6.68 -7.27
N ILE A 199 16.14 -7.08 -6.02
CA ILE A 199 17.21 -8.03 -5.69
C ILE A 199 16.63 -9.27 -5.01
N TYR A 200 16.82 -10.44 -5.64
CA TYR A 200 16.48 -11.75 -5.09
C TYR A 200 17.60 -12.26 -4.20
N ASP A 201 17.38 -12.25 -2.89
CA ASP A 201 18.40 -12.58 -1.90
C ASP A 201 17.97 -13.62 -0.85
N ALA A 202 16.77 -14.19 -1.00
CA ALA A 202 16.27 -15.25 -0.11
C ALA A 202 16.95 -16.62 -0.35
N PHE A 203 17.59 -16.82 -1.51
CA PHE A 203 18.27 -18.07 -1.88
C PHE A 203 19.81 -17.92 -1.90
N THR A 204 20.42 -17.82 -0.73
CA THR A 204 21.87 -18.04 -0.56
C THR A 204 22.18 -19.25 0.34
N GLY A 205 21.29 -20.26 0.31
CA GLY A 205 21.61 -21.59 0.81
C GLY A 205 22.42 -22.37 -0.21
N ASN A 206 23.72 -22.56 0.06
CA ASN A 206 24.67 -23.47 -0.61
C ASN A 206 24.08 -24.49 -1.61
N LEU A 207 24.03 -24.14 -2.90
CA LEU A 207 23.91 -25.13 -3.99
C LEU A 207 25.27 -25.71 -4.40
N THR A 208 26.29 -25.63 -3.55
CA THR A 208 27.59 -26.31 -3.69
C THR A 208 27.67 -27.61 -2.89
N SER A 209 26.55 -28.26 -2.61
CA SER A 209 26.53 -29.67 -2.23
C SER A 209 26.53 -30.50 -3.50
N THR A 210 27.72 -30.74 -4.06
CA THR A 210 27.89 -31.84 -5.02
C THR A 210 27.45 -33.14 -4.35
N PRO A 211 26.63 -34.00 -4.98
CA PRO A 211 26.33 -35.31 -4.45
C PRO A 211 27.60 -36.16 -4.53
N THR A 212 28.32 -36.26 -3.41
CA THR A 212 29.44 -37.17 -3.26
C THR A 212 28.89 -38.57 -2.98
N ILE A 213 28.80 -39.36 -4.06
CA ILE A 213 29.12 -40.79 -4.20
C ILE A 213 28.72 -41.72 -3.03
N GLY A 214 27.73 -42.57 -3.30
CA GLY A 214 27.63 -43.90 -2.70
C GLY A 214 28.26 -44.93 -3.63
N GLU A 215 29.50 -45.34 -3.33
CA GLU A 215 30.18 -46.48 -3.93
C GLU A 215 29.41 -47.77 -3.59
N ALA A 216 28.88 -48.43 -4.62
CA ALA A 216 28.33 -49.77 -4.52
C ALA A 216 29.47 -50.80 -4.47
N ASN A 217 29.96 -51.10 -3.27
CA ASN A 217 30.77 -52.29 -3.03
C ASN A 217 29.84 -53.50 -2.90
N ALA A 218 29.65 -54.22 -4.01
CA ALA A 218 29.04 -55.54 -4.00
C ALA A 218 30.06 -56.59 -3.52
N SER A 219 29.96 -56.99 -2.26
CA SER A 219 30.61 -58.20 -1.75
C SER A 219 29.78 -59.42 -2.14
N LEU A 220 30.35 -60.27 -3.01
CA LEU A 220 29.95 -61.65 -3.21
C LEU A 220 30.29 -62.46 -1.95
N ALA A 221 29.27 -62.99 -1.28
CA ALA A 221 29.42 -64.09 -0.33
C ALA A 221 28.30 -65.11 -0.55
N THR A 222 28.72 -66.28 -1.04
CA THR A 222 28.01 -67.55 -1.14
C THR A 222 27.53 -68.03 0.23
N LEU A 223 26.34 -68.62 0.33
CA LEU A 223 26.00 -69.83 1.11
C LEU A 223 24.49 -70.13 1.03
N GLY A 224 24.14 -71.35 0.61
CA GLY A 224 22.78 -71.89 0.56
C GLY A 224 22.59 -72.84 -0.61
#